data_AF-A0A962VSP6-F1
#
_entry.id   AF-A0A962VSP6-F1
#
_cell.length_a   1.000
_cell.length_b   1.000
_cell.length_c   1.000
_cell.angle_alpha   90.00
_cell.angle_beta   90.00
_cell.angle_gamma   90.00
#
_symmetry.space_group_name_H-M   'P 1'
#
loop_
_entity.id
_entity.type
_entity.pdbx_description
1 polymer ?
#
loop_
_entity_poly.entity_id
_entity_poly.type
_entity_poly.pdbx_seq_one_letter_code
_entity_poly.pdbx_strand_id
1 'polypeptide(L)'
;PLWIPAQSLGLSSLPYLLVLVKPPKLMILTLGAWFGVEDSLWLFKIAILMDQWILLIGIWLLARMLFRHPATVFLVCLASLFLGLPWLTQCLLMLEIISLLPLQMYLVVRGCRERQSVWLLIAGGLLPFSAYFAGIQFFVLFIVFMALRKAYPWPWREIFRFTPVRWAGWGWVLGVVGVYLIFLIALIDGAEFVTDMENRLGPLVFLQKYLTYGHNDLATPRLLDLIAGLKGYHLTVIVEYPGWIVLVLAVYAFLHVRTWVFFGFGLATLAVLGITAGGGIAALAYGFPGMQVLSHIGQLGGILHLLLILCAGFGLDFLFRQWKRGRPLWGFVAVSGPRRHWIGIVLTVVAGVYLIDQAVSYHIHANILPQGWRDQDTVWMMALAARVFACAAAIAWWLWKRNHLALSRSPHRLTIPLTLVLLVDLIGFHIALNADYPRLNHRQQLEIMQIFSRSPVNFQSQRTLHTPAQVRDRQYFSLG
;
A
#
# COMPACT_ATOMS: atom_id res chain seq x y z
N PRO A 1 15.73 -12.92 11.06
CA PRO A 1 14.48 -12.98 10.25
C PRO A 1 14.36 -14.27 9.40
N LEU A 2 14.70 -15.43 9.99
CA LEU A 2 14.50 -16.76 9.41
C LEU A 2 13.12 -17.36 9.75
N TRP A 3 12.23 -16.54 10.30
CA TRP A 3 11.05 -16.94 11.07
C TRP A 3 9.74 -16.71 10.31
N ILE A 4 9.64 -17.07 9.03
CA ILE A 4 8.32 -17.22 8.39
C ILE A 4 8.03 -18.71 8.38
N PRO A 5 7.48 -19.28 9.47
CA PRO A 5 7.65 -20.70 9.72
C PRO A 5 6.40 -21.51 9.35
N ALA A 6 5.27 -20.86 9.08
CA ALA A 6 3.99 -21.54 8.89
C ALA A 6 3.60 -21.70 7.42
N GLN A 7 3.85 -20.70 6.56
CA GLN A 7 3.36 -20.75 5.17
C GLN A 7 4.24 -21.57 4.23
N SER A 8 5.50 -21.79 4.58
CA SER A 8 6.50 -22.29 3.64
C SER A 8 6.98 -23.71 3.91
N LEU A 9 6.45 -24.40 4.93
CA LEU A 9 6.72 -25.82 5.23
C LEU A 9 8.21 -26.21 5.13
N GLY A 10 9.11 -25.38 5.69
CA GLY A 10 10.56 -25.63 5.66
C GLY A 10 11.33 -25.02 4.48
N LEU A 11 10.71 -24.19 3.63
CA LEU A 11 11.45 -23.38 2.67
C LEU A 11 12.23 -22.27 3.38
N SER A 12 13.40 -21.94 2.83
CA SER A 12 14.17 -20.78 3.25
C SER A 12 13.32 -19.52 3.21
N SER A 13 13.37 -18.69 4.26
CA SER A 13 12.65 -17.41 4.29
C SER A 13 13.36 -16.29 3.54
N LEU A 14 14.55 -16.56 2.97
CA LEU A 14 15.34 -15.60 2.18
C LEU A 14 14.54 -14.93 1.04
N PRO A 15 13.70 -15.64 0.25
CA PRO A 15 12.87 -15.04 -0.79
C PRO A 15 11.83 -14.06 -0.24
N TYR A 16 11.20 -14.42 0.88
CA TYR A 16 10.27 -13.51 1.55
C TYR A 16 11.02 -12.32 2.14
N LEU A 17 12.21 -12.52 2.70
CA LEU A 17 13.05 -11.42 3.17
C LEU A 17 13.30 -10.42 2.03
N LEU A 18 13.66 -10.88 0.83
CA LEU A 18 13.89 -10.01 -0.33
C LEU A 18 12.66 -9.18 -0.71
N VAL A 19 11.48 -9.82 -0.75
CA VAL A 19 10.22 -9.13 -1.06
C VAL A 19 9.84 -8.14 0.05
N LEU A 20 10.20 -8.46 1.29
CA LEU A 20 9.80 -7.72 2.48
C LEU A 20 10.87 -6.72 2.96
N VAL A 21 12.09 -6.65 2.40
CA VAL A 21 13.16 -5.77 2.91
C VAL A 21 12.82 -4.32 2.57
N LYS A 22 12.48 -3.57 3.62
CA LYS A 22 12.18 -2.14 3.57
C LYS A 22 12.92 -1.39 4.68
N PRO A 23 13.09 -0.07 4.55
CA PRO A 23 13.74 0.73 5.58
C PRO A 23 13.14 0.55 6.98
N PRO A 24 11.80 0.50 7.19
CA PRO A 24 11.21 0.22 8.51
C PRO A 24 11.66 -1.09 9.13
N LYS A 25 11.66 -2.16 8.33
CA LYS A 25 12.01 -3.49 8.82
C LYS A 25 13.48 -3.62 9.09
N LEU A 26 14.34 -3.05 8.25
CA LEU A 26 15.78 -2.98 8.52
C LEU A 26 16.04 -2.22 9.83
N MET A 27 15.35 -1.10 10.04
CA MET A 27 15.45 -0.32 11.27
C MET A 27 15.01 -1.14 12.48
N ILE A 28 13.84 -1.77 12.44
CA ILE A 28 13.31 -2.55 13.57
C ILE A 28 14.13 -3.81 13.84
N LEU A 29 14.63 -4.48 12.80
CA LEU A 29 15.54 -5.61 12.98
C LEU A 29 16.82 -5.17 13.71
N THR A 30 17.35 -4.00 13.34
CA THR A 30 18.53 -3.42 13.99
C THR A 30 18.25 -3.03 15.43
N LEU A 31 17.11 -2.37 15.69
CA LEU A 31 16.69 -1.98 17.04
C LEU A 31 16.40 -3.20 17.91
N GLY A 32 15.71 -4.21 17.38
CA GLY A 32 15.45 -5.46 18.09
C GLY A 32 16.74 -6.18 18.47
N ALA A 33 17.72 -6.21 17.56
CA ALA A 33 19.05 -6.75 17.86
C ALA A 33 19.79 -5.93 18.93
N TRP A 34 19.72 -4.60 18.87
CA TRP A 34 20.40 -3.73 19.84
C TRP A 34 19.78 -3.84 21.25
N PHE A 35 18.45 -3.89 21.35
CA PHE A 35 17.74 -3.99 22.64
C PHE A 35 17.54 -5.43 23.13
N GLY A 36 18.02 -6.44 22.40
CA GLY A 36 17.81 -7.85 22.76
C GLY A 36 16.34 -8.26 22.78
N VAL A 37 15.50 -7.66 21.93
CA VAL A 37 14.07 -8.01 21.84
C VAL A 37 13.92 -9.32 21.08
N GLU A 38 13.58 -10.38 21.80
CA GLU A 38 13.40 -11.73 21.23
C GLU A 38 11.99 -11.95 20.64
N ASP A 39 11.00 -11.14 21.04
CA ASP A 39 9.64 -11.24 20.53
C ASP A 39 9.54 -10.71 19.08
N SER A 40 9.75 -11.62 18.15
CA SER A 40 9.66 -11.37 16.71
C SER A 40 8.27 -10.90 16.25
N LEU A 41 7.20 -11.36 16.90
CA LEU A 41 5.83 -10.95 16.56
C LEU A 41 5.62 -9.48 16.92
N TRP A 42 6.14 -9.05 18.06
CA TRP A 42 6.09 -7.64 18.47
C TRP A 42 6.86 -6.74 17.51
N LEU A 43 8.10 -7.11 17.14
CA LEU A 43 8.90 -6.39 16.16
C LEU A 43 8.17 -6.26 14.80
N PHE A 44 7.54 -7.32 14.34
CA PHE A 44 6.78 -7.29 13.08
C PHE A 44 5.54 -6.40 13.14
N LYS A 45 4.80 -6.40 14.25
CA LYS A 45 3.68 -5.47 14.45
C LYS A 45 4.14 -4.01 14.34
N ILE A 46 5.27 -3.67 14.97
CA ILE A 46 5.87 -2.34 14.85
C ILE A 46 6.25 -2.03 13.40
N ALA A 47 6.74 -3.03 12.65
CA ALA A 47 7.13 -2.86 11.27
C ALA A 47 5.94 -2.51 10.37
N ILE A 48 4.84 -3.25 10.51
CA ILE A 48 3.59 -2.95 9.81
C ILE A 48 3.11 -1.54 10.14
N LEU A 49 3.13 -1.16 11.43
CA LEU A 49 2.73 0.18 11.84
C LEU A 49 3.62 1.23 11.20
N MET A 50 4.94 1.05 11.22
CA MET A 50 5.87 1.96 10.57
C MET A 50 5.65 2.08 9.06
N ASP A 51 5.34 0.99 8.36
CA ASP A 51 4.97 1.02 6.94
C ASP A 51 3.70 1.85 6.72
N GLN A 52 2.68 1.68 7.57
CA GLN A 52 1.48 2.51 7.54
C GLN A 52 1.78 3.99 7.83
N TRP A 53 2.67 4.28 8.77
CA TRP A 53 3.12 5.64 9.06
C TRP A 53 3.81 6.29 7.84
N ILE A 54 4.68 5.56 7.17
CA ILE A 54 5.36 6.05 5.95
C ILE A 54 4.37 6.29 4.83
N LEU A 55 3.40 5.39 4.64
CA LEU A 55 2.31 5.57 3.69
C LEU A 55 1.58 6.89 3.95
N LEU A 56 1.14 7.11 5.19
CA LEU A 56 0.39 8.32 5.57
C LEU A 56 1.21 9.59 5.46
N ILE A 57 2.47 9.58 5.88
CA ILE A 57 3.39 10.72 5.74
C ILE A 57 3.58 11.05 4.27
N GLY A 58 3.84 10.03 3.42
CA GLY A 58 4.00 10.21 1.99
C GLY A 58 2.75 10.81 1.34
N ILE A 59 1.57 10.30 1.68
CA ILE A 59 0.29 10.79 1.15
C ILE A 59 0.01 12.20 1.64
N TRP A 60 0.23 12.50 2.92
CA TRP A 60 0.05 13.84 3.45
C TRP A 60 0.97 14.86 2.77
N LEU A 61 2.25 14.52 2.61
CA LEU A 61 3.23 15.37 1.91
C LEU A 61 2.83 15.59 0.45
N LEU A 62 2.46 14.52 -0.25
CA LEU A 62 2.01 14.57 -1.64
C LEU A 62 0.72 15.39 -1.78
N ALA A 63 -0.31 15.08 -1.00
CA ALA A 63 -1.61 15.73 -1.05
C ALA A 63 -1.52 17.23 -0.74
N ARG A 64 -0.69 17.65 0.23
CA ARG A 64 -0.42 19.07 0.49
C ARG A 64 0.24 19.80 -0.68
N MET A 65 0.97 19.08 -1.52
CA MET A 65 1.60 19.63 -2.71
C MET A 65 0.62 19.71 -3.89
N LEU A 66 -0.28 18.73 -4.01
CA LEU A 66 -1.25 18.62 -5.11
C LEU A 66 -2.51 19.47 -4.92
N PHE A 67 -3.06 19.52 -3.70
CA PHE A 67 -4.37 20.11 -3.44
C PHE A 67 -4.26 21.46 -2.72
N ARG A 68 -5.14 22.40 -3.09
CA ARG A 68 -5.17 23.74 -2.48
C ARG A 68 -5.99 23.76 -1.20
N HIS A 69 -7.07 23.00 -1.17
CA HIS A 69 -8.01 22.99 -0.05
C HIS A 69 -7.56 21.98 1.01
N PRO A 70 -7.40 22.40 2.28
CA PRO A 70 -6.91 21.52 3.34
C PRO A 70 -7.88 20.38 3.67
N ALA A 71 -9.19 20.55 3.43
CA ALA A 71 -10.14 19.47 3.63
C ALA A 71 -9.97 18.34 2.61
N THR A 72 -9.53 18.64 1.38
CA THR A 72 -9.19 17.61 0.40
C THR A 72 -7.99 16.81 0.87
N VAL A 73 -6.92 17.50 1.31
CA VAL A 73 -5.73 16.83 1.87
C VAL A 73 -6.13 15.88 2.99
N PHE A 74 -6.98 16.36 3.89
CA PHE A 74 -7.49 15.59 5.00
C PHE A 74 -8.29 14.36 4.54
N LEU A 75 -9.28 14.52 3.65
CA LEU A 75 -10.10 13.41 3.16
C LEU A 75 -9.30 12.38 2.35
N VAL A 76 -8.28 12.82 1.60
CA VAL A 76 -7.36 11.92 0.89
C VAL A 76 -6.52 11.11 1.88
N CYS A 77 -5.97 11.74 2.92
CA CYS A 77 -5.29 11.02 3.99
C CYS A 77 -6.20 10.04 4.71
N LEU A 78 -7.45 10.45 5.01
CA LEU A 78 -8.44 9.59 5.64
C LEU A 78 -8.76 8.38 4.76
N ALA A 79 -9.10 8.58 3.49
CA ALA A 79 -9.36 7.49 2.55
C ALA A 79 -8.16 6.54 2.42
N SER A 80 -6.94 7.07 2.54
CA SER A 80 -5.72 6.27 2.45
C SER A 80 -5.39 5.46 3.69
N LEU A 81 -5.92 5.79 4.87
CA LEU A 81 -5.84 4.92 6.06
C LEU A 81 -6.52 3.58 5.81
N PHE A 82 -7.48 3.58 4.88
CA PHE A 82 -8.30 2.45 4.52
C PHE A 82 -7.75 1.67 3.30
N LEU A 83 -6.63 2.11 2.71
CA LEU A 83 -5.89 1.24 1.78
C LEU A 83 -5.38 0.01 2.55
N GLY A 84 -5.75 -1.18 2.08
CA GLY A 84 -5.37 -2.45 2.72
C GLY A 84 -6.49 -3.11 3.53
N LEU A 85 -7.76 -2.69 3.36
CA LEU A 85 -8.89 -3.20 4.13
C LEU A 85 -9.34 -4.66 3.96
N PRO A 86 -8.85 -5.50 3.04
CA PRO A 86 -8.90 -6.94 3.29
C PRO A 86 -7.83 -7.30 4.36
N TRP A 87 -8.07 -6.87 5.61
CA TRP A 87 -7.08 -6.86 6.71
C TRP A 87 -6.53 -8.25 7.07
N LEU A 88 -7.34 -9.29 6.87
CA LEU A 88 -7.07 -10.61 7.42
C LEU A 88 -6.08 -11.43 6.61
N THR A 89 -5.80 -11.07 5.36
CA THR A 89 -5.15 -11.98 4.43
C THR A 89 -3.98 -11.36 3.67
N GLN A 90 -3.99 -10.05 3.40
CA GLN A 90 -2.97 -9.42 2.54
C GLN A 90 -2.48 -8.04 3.00
N CYS A 91 -2.77 -7.60 4.22
CA CYS A 91 -2.25 -6.34 4.78
C CYS A 91 -0.74 -6.16 4.56
N LEU A 92 0.03 -7.21 4.88
CA LEU A 92 1.48 -7.23 4.70
C LEU A 92 1.86 -6.95 3.25
N LEU A 93 1.31 -7.73 2.32
CA LEU A 93 1.65 -7.65 0.91
C LEU A 93 1.21 -6.32 0.29
N MET A 94 0.04 -5.82 0.64
CA MET A 94 -0.42 -4.53 0.13
C MET A 94 0.48 -3.40 0.60
N LEU A 95 0.81 -3.36 1.90
CA LEU A 95 1.77 -2.38 2.44
C LEU A 95 3.15 -2.53 1.83
N GLU A 96 3.59 -3.75 1.46
CA GLU A 96 4.81 -3.95 0.68
C GLU A 96 4.81 -3.20 -0.66
N ILE A 97 3.67 -3.21 -1.33
CA ILE A 97 3.55 -2.60 -2.65
C ILE A 97 3.43 -1.08 -2.56
N ILE A 98 2.64 -0.58 -1.61
CA ILE A 98 2.17 0.81 -1.64
C ILE A 98 2.89 1.75 -0.67
N SER A 99 3.50 1.27 0.42
CA SER A 99 3.89 2.17 1.53
C SER A 99 4.85 3.29 1.12
N LEU A 100 5.82 3.00 0.25
CA LEU A 100 6.82 3.96 -0.23
C LEU A 100 6.37 4.78 -1.44
N LEU A 101 5.37 4.31 -2.19
CA LEU A 101 5.00 4.89 -3.48
C LEU A 101 4.52 6.36 -3.38
N PRO A 102 3.68 6.76 -2.42
CA PRO A 102 3.31 8.18 -2.25
C PRO A 102 4.51 9.08 -1.93
N LEU A 103 5.48 8.59 -1.15
CA LEU A 103 6.68 9.34 -0.82
C LEU A 103 7.58 9.49 -2.06
N GLN A 104 7.75 8.43 -2.86
CA GLN A 104 8.45 8.50 -4.15
C GLN A 104 7.76 9.50 -5.09
N MET A 105 6.43 9.44 -5.23
CA MET A 105 5.66 10.40 -6.02
C MET A 105 5.83 11.83 -5.53
N TYR A 106 5.79 12.06 -4.20
CA TYR A 106 6.04 13.37 -3.60
C TYR A 106 7.42 13.90 -4.00
N LEU A 107 8.46 13.08 -3.88
CA LEU A 107 9.82 13.44 -4.24
C LEU A 107 9.96 13.74 -5.74
N VAL A 108 9.27 12.99 -6.61
CA VAL A 108 9.22 13.26 -8.06
C VAL A 108 8.54 14.59 -8.36
N VAL A 109 7.36 14.84 -7.80
CA VAL A 109 6.63 16.11 -7.98
C VAL A 109 7.46 17.27 -7.43
N ARG A 110 8.08 17.12 -6.26
CA ARG A 110 8.94 18.12 -5.63
C ARG A 110 10.17 18.42 -6.47
N GLY A 111 10.88 17.40 -6.93
CA GLY A 111 12.07 17.54 -7.78
C GLY A 111 11.76 18.27 -9.09
N CYS A 112 10.62 17.96 -9.72
CA CYS A 112 10.18 18.67 -10.92
C CYS A 112 9.81 20.13 -10.63
N ARG A 113 9.08 20.39 -9.54
CA ARG A 113 8.58 21.73 -9.19
C ARG A 113 9.69 22.67 -8.71
N GLU A 114 10.60 22.17 -7.86
CA GLU A 114 11.72 22.94 -7.30
C GLU A 114 12.95 22.94 -8.22
N ARG A 115 12.92 22.15 -9.30
CA ARG A 115 14.02 21.94 -10.25
C ARG A 115 15.27 21.31 -9.64
N GLN A 116 15.16 20.68 -8.47
CA GLN A 116 16.28 20.08 -7.77
C GLN A 116 16.35 18.58 -8.05
N SER A 117 17.41 18.15 -8.74
CA SER A 117 17.65 16.76 -9.11
C SER A 117 17.85 15.82 -7.92
N VAL A 118 18.30 16.33 -6.77
CA VAL A 118 18.53 15.53 -5.55
C VAL A 118 17.26 14.79 -5.11
N TRP A 119 16.08 15.40 -5.23
CA TRP A 119 14.82 14.75 -4.88
C TRP A 119 14.50 13.58 -5.82
N LEU A 120 14.85 13.69 -7.10
CA LEU A 120 14.68 12.61 -8.08
C LEU A 120 15.65 11.46 -7.80
N LEU A 121 16.89 11.77 -7.38
CA LEU A 121 17.87 10.76 -6.97
C LEU A 121 17.42 10.02 -5.71
N ILE A 122 16.87 10.74 -4.71
CA ILE A 122 16.31 10.11 -3.51
C ILE A 122 15.11 9.22 -3.89
N ALA A 123 14.21 9.68 -4.77
CA ALA A 123 13.09 8.87 -5.25
C ALA A 123 13.57 7.59 -5.95
N GLY A 124 14.58 7.70 -6.82
CA GLY A 124 15.19 6.57 -7.51
C GLY A 124 15.86 5.59 -6.55
N GLY A 125 16.56 6.09 -5.53
CA GLY A 125 17.19 5.27 -4.50
C GLY A 125 16.18 4.58 -3.56
N LEU A 126 14.91 4.98 -3.56
CA LEU A 126 13.86 4.27 -2.82
C LEU A 126 13.20 3.14 -3.60
N LEU A 127 13.37 3.06 -4.93
CA LEU A 127 12.76 2.02 -5.77
C LEU A 127 13.20 0.59 -5.41
N PRO A 128 14.48 0.29 -5.12
CA PRO A 128 14.92 -1.08 -4.84
C PRO A 128 14.29 -1.70 -3.58
N PHE A 129 13.79 -0.89 -2.65
CA PHE A 129 13.07 -1.37 -1.45
C PHE A 129 11.68 -1.93 -1.74
N SER A 130 11.27 -1.91 -3.01
CA SER A 130 10.10 -2.64 -3.49
C SER A 130 10.50 -3.65 -4.55
N ALA A 131 11.71 -4.21 -4.49
CA ALA A 131 12.27 -5.30 -5.29
C ALA A 131 11.32 -5.96 -6.32
N TYR A 132 10.35 -6.74 -5.84
CA TYR A 132 9.41 -7.49 -6.68
C TYR A 132 8.41 -6.60 -7.46
N PHE A 133 8.08 -5.44 -6.91
CA PHE A 133 7.17 -4.43 -7.48
C PHE A 133 7.91 -3.19 -8.04
N ALA A 134 9.24 -3.19 -8.05
CA ALA A 134 10.02 -2.02 -8.45
C ALA A 134 9.74 -1.62 -9.90
N GLY A 135 9.54 -2.61 -10.80
CA GLY A 135 9.17 -2.37 -12.20
C GLY A 135 7.86 -1.60 -12.35
N ILE A 136 6.80 -2.01 -11.63
CA ILE A 136 5.50 -1.33 -11.72
C ILE A 136 5.51 0.04 -11.03
N GLN A 137 6.20 0.18 -9.90
CA GLN A 137 6.38 1.49 -9.28
C GLN A 137 7.16 2.42 -10.22
N PHE A 138 8.23 1.94 -10.83
CA PHE A 138 9.00 2.71 -11.80
C PHE A 138 8.15 3.10 -13.01
N PHE A 139 7.30 2.21 -13.52
CA PHE A 139 6.36 2.49 -14.60
C PHE A 139 5.37 3.62 -14.23
N VAL A 140 4.75 3.53 -13.05
CA VAL A 140 3.83 4.56 -12.53
C VAL A 140 4.55 5.89 -12.36
N LEU A 141 5.72 5.90 -11.72
CA LEU A 141 6.53 7.11 -11.53
C LEU A 141 6.96 7.70 -12.87
N PHE A 142 7.30 6.86 -13.86
CA PHE A 142 7.68 7.28 -15.20
C PHE A 142 6.53 8.00 -15.91
N ILE A 143 5.31 7.46 -15.89
CA ILE A 143 4.12 8.11 -16.47
C ILE A 143 3.88 9.47 -15.82
N VAL A 144 3.85 9.51 -14.48
CA VAL A 144 3.65 10.74 -13.73
C VAL A 144 4.73 11.76 -14.06
N PHE A 145 6.00 11.34 -14.08
CA PHE A 145 7.15 12.18 -14.40
C PHE A 145 7.08 12.76 -15.82
N MET A 146 6.71 11.96 -16.81
CA MET A 146 6.57 12.40 -18.20
C MET A 146 5.46 13.44 -18.38
N ALA A 147 4.34 13.31 -17.66
CA ALA A 147 3.30 14.32 -17.65
C ALA A 147 3.73 15.59 -16.90
N LEU A 148 4.45 15.45 -15.78
CA LEU A 148 4.99 16.57 -15.01
C LEU A 148 5.99 17.41 -15.81
N ARG A 149 6.69 16.84 -16.79
CA ARG A 149 7.55 17.58 -17.73
C ARG A 149 6.80 18.68 -18.49
N LYS A 150 5.49 18.50 -18.73
CA LYS A 150 4.64 19.51 -19.37
C LYS A 150 4.14 20.57 -18.37
N ALA A 151 4.03 20.20 -17.09
CA ALA A 151 3.64 21.12 -16.02
C ALA A 151 4.82 21.98 -15.51
N TYR A 152 6.02 21.41 -15.49
CA TYR A 152 7.21 21.99 -14.89
C TYR A 152 8.43 21.80 -15.80
N PRO A 153 9.34 22.79 -15.87
CA PRO A 153 10.57 22.66 -16.65
C PRO A 153 11.49 21.60 -16.05
N TRP A 154 12.09 20.81 -16.94
CA TRP A 154 12.78 19.59 -16.59
C TRP A 154 14.21 19.82 -16.05
N PRO A 155 14.59 19.24 -14.89
CA PRO A 155 15.89 19.47 -14.27
C PRO A 155 17.03 18.56 -14.81
N TRP A 156 17.05 18.20 -16.10
CA TRP A 156 18.02 17.21 -16.63
C TRP A 156 19.45 17.71 -16.51
N ARG A 157 19.66 18.99 -16.84
CA ARG A 157 20.98 19.62 -16.72
C ARG A 157 21.46 19.58 -15.28
N GLU A 158 20.56 19.64 -14.30
CA GLU A 158 20.92 19.56 -12.90
C GLU A 158 21.27 18.14 -12.44
N ILE A 159 20.76 17.09 -13.09
CA ILE A 159 21.11 15.71 -12.72
C ILE A 159 22.60 15.43 -12.97
N PHE A 160 23.16 16.02 -14.03
CA PHE A 160 24.55 15.81 -14.45
C PHE A 160 25.52 16.89 -13.95
N ARG A 161 25.07 17.83 -13.11
CA ARG A 161 25.98 18.82 -12.51
C ARG A 161 26.81 18.18 -11.40
N PHE A 162 28.12 18.36 -11.46
CA PHE A 162 29.06 17.86 -10.45
C PHE A 162 29.05 18.74 -9.20
N THR A 163 28.14 18.48 -8.26
CA THR A 163 28.18 19.09 -6.92
C THR A 163 28.25 18.00 -5.84
N PRO A 164 28.87 18.25 -4.67
CA PRO A 164 29.04 17.24 -3.62
C PRO A 164 27.71 16.59 -3.19
N VAL A 165 26.65 17.38 -3.06
CA VAL A 165 25.30 16.89 -2.71
C VAL A 165 24.75 15.91 -3.76
N ARG A 166 25.05 16.13 -5.05
CA ARG A 166 24.58 15.26 -6.14
C ARG A 166 25.42 13.99 -6.24
N TRP A 167 26.73 14.09 -6.03
CA TRP A 167 27.58 12.91 -5.87
C TRP A 167 27.15 12.06 -4.69
N ALA A 168 26.79 12.67 -3.55
CA ALA A 168 26.20 11.95 -2.43
C ALA A 168 24.85 11.31 -2.81
N GLY A 169 24.01 11.99 -3.58
CA GLY A 169 22.76 11.43 -4.10
C GLY A 169 22.97 10.24 -5.06
N TRP A 170 23.95 10.32 -5.96
CA TRP A 170 24.34 9.20 -6.82
C TRP A 170 24.97 8.05 -6.03
N GLY A 171 25.84 8.37 -5.07
CA GLY A 171 26.41 7.40 -4.13
C GLY A 171 25.32 6.69 -3.32
N TRP A 172 24.27 7.40 -2.91
CA TRP A 172 23.08 6.80 -2.31
C TRP A 172 22.38 5.83 -3.27
N VAL A 173 22.07 6.25 -4.49
CA VAL A 173 21.41 5.38 -5.49
C VAL A 173 22.27 4.13 -5.76
N LEU A 174 23.55 4.31 -6.06
CA LEU A 174 24.48 3.22 -6.34
C LEU A 174 24.70 2.32 -5.13
N GLY A 175 24.76 2.89 -3.93
CA GLY A 175 24.88 2.14 -2.68
C GLY A 175 23.65 1.26 -2.43
N VAL A 176 22.44 1.82 -2.55
CA VAL A 176 21.20 1.04 -2.38
C VAL A 176 21.06 -0.02 -3.46
N VAL A 177 21.34 0.31 -4.73
CA VAL A 177 21.32 -0.66 -5.84
C VAL A 177 22.37 -1.75 -5.61
N GLY A 178 23.58 -1.40 -5.19
CA GLY A 178 24.66 -2.34 -4.90
C GLY A 178 24.28 -3.31 -3.77
N VAL A 179 23.74 -2.79 -2.66
CA VAL A 179 23.20 -3.62 -1.57
C VAL A 179 22.12 -4.55 -2.10
N TYR A 180 21.17 -4.02 -2.87
CA TYR A 180 20.09 -4.82 -3.45
C TYR A 180 20.61 -5.94 -4.37
N LEU A 181 21.59 -5.65 -5.23
CA LEU A 181 22.20 -6.63 -6.11
C LEU A 181 22.96 -7.71 -5.33
N ILE A 182 23.71 -7.34 -4.29
CA ILE A 182 24.38 -8.30 -3.40
C ILE A 182 23.36 -9.24 -2.76
N PHE A 183 22.26 -8.70 -2.24
CA PHE A 183 21.17 -9.50 -1.68
C PHE A 183 20.52 -10.41 -2.73
N LEU A 184 20.32 -9.93 -3.96
CA LEU A 184 19.74 -10.71 -5.06
C LEU A 184 20.68 -11.84 -5.51
N ILE A 185 21.99 -11.60 -5.59
CA ILE A 185 23.00 -12.63 -5.88
C ILE A 185 23.00 -13.69 -4.78
N ALA A 186 23.09 -13.28 -3.51
CA ALA A 186 23.05 -14.22 -2.39
C ALA A 186 21.75 -15.05 -2.36
N LEU A 187 20.64 -14.47 -2.84
CA LEU A 187 19.39 -15.19 -3.01
C LEU A 187 19.44 -16.19 -4.16
N ILE A 188 20.01 -15.82 -5.31
CA ILE A 188 20.16 -16.73 -6.45
C ILE A 188 21.04 -17.93 -6.07
N ASP A 189 22.10 -17.68 -5.30
CA ASP A 189 22.99 -18.74 -4.82
C ASP A 189 22.32 -19.63 -3.76
N GLY A 190 21.49 -19.05 -2.90
CA GLY A 190 20.82 -19.76 -1.80
C GLY A 190 19.46 -20.37 -2.15
N ALA A 191 18.84 -19.93 -3.24
CA ALA A 191 17.62 -20.51 -3.77
C ALA A 191 18.00 -21.44 -4.92
N GLU A 192 17.93 -22.75 -4.68
CA GLU A 192 17.61 -23.67 -5.77
C GLU A 192 16.27 -23.20 -6.34
N PHE A 193 16.32 -22.35 -7.35
CA PHE A 193 15.13 -22.05 -8.13
C PHE A 193 14.66 -23.41 -8.63
N VAL A 194 13.45 -23.78 -8.20
CA VAL A 194 12.69 -24.87 -8.81
C VAL A 194 12.43 -24.41 -10.25
N THR A 195 13.45 -24.59 -11.08
CA THR A 195 13.53 -24.25 -12.49
C THR A 195 12.57 -25.13 -13.29
N ASP A 196 12.18 -26.27 -12.70
CA ASP A 196 11.14 -27.17 -13.18
C ASP A 196 9.71 -26.63 -13.02
N MET A 197 9.49 -25.47 -12.39
CA MET A 197 8.22 -24.76 -12.47
C MET A 197 8.11 -24.02 -13.81
N GLU A 198 7.95 -24.81 -14.87
CA GLU A 198 7.61 -24.52 -16.27
C GLU A 198 7.38 -23.03 -16.57
N ASN A 199 8.19 -22.48 -17.48
CA ASN A 199 8.05 -21.15 -18.10
C ASN A 199 8.70 -19.97 -17.35
N ARG A 200 9.97 -20.07 -16.95
CA ARG A 200 10.81 -18.91 -16.56
C ARG A 200 12.22 -19.02 -17.14
N LEU A 201 12.83 -17.87 -17.47
CA LEU A 201 14.26 -17.75 -17.80
C LEU A 201 14.94 -16.99 -16.66
N GLY A 202 15.46 -17.72 -15.66
CA GLY A 202 15.96 -17.13 -14.42
C GLY A 202 14.86 -16.38 -13.66
N PRO A 203 15.06 -15.10 -13.28
CA PRO A 203 14.04 -14.31 -12.58
C PRO A 203 12.92 -13.79 -13.51
N LEU A 204 13.06 -13.94 -14.82
CA LEU A 204 12.14 -13.38 -15.81
C LEU A 204 10.98 -14.33 -16.09
N VAL A 205 9.77 -13.76 -16.10
CA VAL A 205 8.51 -14.44 -16.38
C VAL A 205 8.21 -14.26 -17.87
N PHE A 206 7.89 -15.33 -18.62
CA PHE A 206 7.49 -15.18 -20.03
C PHE A 206 6.20 -14.37 -20.17
N LEU A 207 6.04 -13.65 -21.28
CA LEU A 207 4.88 -12.80 -21.55
C LEU A 207 3.54 -13.53 -21.37
N GLN A 208 3.42 -14.77 -21.86
CA GLN A 208 2.20 -15.55 -21.70
C GLN A 208 1.86 -15.74 -20.22
N LYS A 209 2.84 -16.15 -19.40
CA LYS A 209 2.67 -16.28 -17.95
C LYS A 209 2.42 -14.93 -17.30
N TYR A 210 3.07 -13.85 -17.71
CA TYR A 210 2.79 -12.50 -17.21
C TYR A 210 1.31 -12.09 -17.44
N LEU A 211 0.75 -12.44 -18.59
CA LEU A 211 -0.63 -12.12 -18.97
C LEU A 211 -1.67 -13.06 -18.35
N THR A 212 -1.32 -14.33 -18.11
CA THR A 212 -2.27 -15.36 -17.62
C THR A 212 -2.14 -15.66 -16.14
N TYR A 213 -0.99 -15.34 -15.52
CA TYR A 213 -0.74 -15.68 -14.12
C TYR A 213 -1.58 -14.80 -13.19
N GLY A 214 -2.49 -15.45 -12.46
CA GLY A 214 -3.54 -14.80 -11.68
C GLY A 214 -4.71 -14.28 -12.52
N HIS A 215 -4.84 -14.74 -13.77
CA HIS A 215 -5.78 -14.23 -14.78
C HIS A 215 -6.76 -15.28 -15.33
N ASN A 216 -6.59 -16.57 -14.99
CA ASN A 216 -7.31 -17.67 -15.67
C ASN A 216 -8.85 -17.57 -15.67
N ASP A 217 -9.48 -16.69 -14.88
CA ASP A 217 -10.94 -16.45 -14.90
C ASP A 217 -11.40 -14.96 -14.96
N LEU A 218 -10.51 -13.96 -15.18
CA LEU A 218 -10.74 -12.59 -14.67
C LEU A 218 -10.63 -11.38 -15.63
N ALA A 219 -10.58 -11.55 -16.96
CA ALA A 219 -10.40 -10.40 -17.88
C ALA A 219 -11.55 -9.36 -17.89
N THR A 220 -12.80 -9.78 -17.69
CA THR A 220 -14.00 -8.90 -17.62
C THR A 220 -14.57 -8.65 -16.20
N PRO A 221 -14.29 -9.48 -15.17
CA PRO A 221 -14.69 -9.23 -13.78
C PRO A 221 -14.08 -8.04 -13.06
N ARG A 222 -12.81 -7.67 -13.27
CA ARG A 222 -12.13 -6.71 -12.37
C ARG A 222 -12.72 -5.29 -12.37
N LEU A 223 -13.27 -4.84 -13.50
CA LEU A 223 -13.99 -3.56 -13.53
C LEU A 223 -15.29 -3.63 -12.70
N LEU A 224 -15.96 -4.79 -12.68
CA LEU A 224 -17.11 -5.02 -11.81
C LEU A 224 -16.69 -5.15 -10.34
N ASP A 225 -15.51 -5.70 -10.06
CA ASP A 225 -14.94 -5.76 -8.71
C ASP A 225 -14.61 -4.36 -8.18
N LEU A 226 -14.10 -3.47 -9.03
CA LEU A 226 -13.88 -2.05 -8.72
C LEU A 226 -15.18 -1.30 -8.43
N ILE A 227 -16.27 -1.60 -9.15
CA ILE A 227 -17.53 -0.87 -9.06
C ILE A 227 -18.39 -1.39 -7.92
N ALA A 228 -18.49 -2.70 -7.78
CA ALA A 228 -19.51 -3.32 -6.96
C ALA A 228 -18.96 -4.32 -5.94
N GLY A 229 -17.68 -4.69 -6.03
CA GLY A 229 -17.11 -5.77 -5.21
C GLY A 229 -17.93 -7.05 -5.31
N LEU A 230 -18.59 -7.31 -6.45
CA LEU A 230 -19.70 -8.27 -6.53
C LEU A 230 -19.29 -9.69 -6.96
N LYS A 231 -18.08 -9.92 -7.52
CA LYS A 231 -17.75 -11.25 -8.07
C LYS A 231 -16.86 -12.09 -7.15
N GLY A 232 -17.36 -13.28 -6.82
CA GLY A 232 -16.53 -14.45 -6.55
C GLY A 232 -15.64 -14.40 -5.31
N TYR A 233 -16.24 -14.10 -4.15
CA TYR A 233 -15.61 -14.14 -2.82
C TYR A 233 -15.01 -15.47 -2.38
N HIS A 234 -15.05 -16.50 -3.22
CA HIS A 234 -14.82 -17.86 -2.75
C HIS A 234 -13.35 -18.27 -2.70
N LEU A 235 -12.42 -17.67 -3.46
CA LEU A 235 -11.02 -18.16 -3.46
C LEU A 235 -9.89 -17.12 -3.62
N THR A 236 -10.14 -15.87 -4.07
CA THR A 236 -9.04 -14.90 -4.35
C THR A 236 -9.29 -13.49 -3.83
N VAL A 237 -9.42 -13.34 -2.51
CA VAL A 237 -8.71 -12.44 -1.55
C VAL A 237 -8.36 -10.97 -1.89
N ILE A 238 -8.45 -10.45 -3.11
CA ILE A 238 -8.05 -9.07 -3.44
C ILE A 238 -9.29 -8.25 -3.79
N VAL A 239 -9.92 -7.67 -2.77
CA VAL A 239 -11.04 -6.73 -2.98
C VAL A 239 -10.47 -5.41 -3.49
N GLU A 240 -10.68 -5.16 -4.78
CA GLU A 240 -10.29 -3.92 -5.46
C GLU A 240 -11.37 -2.83 -5.39
N TYR A 241 -12.28 -2.84 -4.41
CA TYR A 241 -13.30 -1.78 -4.27
C TYR A 241 -12.78 -0.56 -3.47
N PRO A 242 -12.68 0.65 -4.07
CA PRO A 242 -12.17 1.85 -3.40
C PRO A 242 -13.27 2.72 -2.76
N GLY A 243 -14.55 2.34 -2.87
CA GLY A 243 -15.69 3.15 -2.43
C GLY A 243 -16.33 3.98 -3.55
N TRP A 244 -17.67 4.02 -3.62
CA TRP A 244 -18.42 4.79 -4.61
C TRP A 244 -18.08 6.28 -4.63
N ILE A 245 -17.87 6.89 -3.45
CA ILE A 245 -17.51 8.31 -3.35
C ILE A 245 -16.18 8.58 -4.07
N VAL A 246 -15.18 7.70 -3.88
CA VAL A 246 -13.88 7.82 -4.54
C VAL A 246 -14.05 7.69 -6.05
N LEU A 247 -14.81 6.70 -6.52
CA LEU A 247 -15.06 6.49 -7.95
C LEU A 247 -15.76 7.69 -8.59
N VAL A 248 -16.87 8.17 -8.01
CA VAL A 248 -17.64 9.30 -8.54
C VAL A 248 -16.79 10.57 -8.59
N LEU A 249 -16.01 10.85 -7.54
CA LEU A 249 -15.11 12.01 -7.52
C LEU A 249 -13.95 11.86 -8.49
N ALA A 250 -13.42 10.65 -8.69
CA ALA A 250 -12.39 10.39 -9.69
C ALA A 250 -12.92 10.60 -11.11
N VAL A 251 -14.10 10.06 -11.45
CA VAL A 251 -14.79 10.30 -12.73
C VAL A 251 -15.05 11.79 -12.92
N TYR A 252 -15.55 12.47 -11.88
CA TYR A 252 -15.74 13.92 -11.90
C TYR A 252 -14.43 14.66 -12.21
N ALA A 253 -13.31 14.22 -11.63
CA ALA A 253 -11.98 14.77 -11.92
C ALA A 253 -11.58 14.56 -13.39
N PHE A 254 -11.77 13.36 -13.95
CA PHE A 254 -11.47 13.06 -15.36
C PHE A 254 -12.22 13.96 -16.34
N LEU A 255 -13.48 14.29 -16.02
CA LEU A 255 -14.30 15.14 -16.87
C LEU A 255 -13.89 16.63 -16.79
N HIS A 256 -13.57 17.12 -15.58
CA HIS A 256 -13.48 18.55 -15.30
C HIS A 256 -12.07 19.11 -15.05
N VAL A 257 -11.12 18.30 -14.59
CA VAL A 257 -9.78 18.78 -14.23
C VAL A 257 -8.86 18.67 -15.44
N ARG A 258 -8.38 19.83 -15.92
CA ARG A 258 -7.55 19.93 -17.15
C ARG A 258 -6.11 20.36 -16.88
N THR A 259 -5.51 19.88 -15.79
CA THR A 259 -4.10 20.19 -15.46
C THR A 259 -3.18 19.04 -15.90
N TRP A 260 -1.97 19.36 -16.34
CA TRP A 260 -0.95 18.34 -16.69
C TRP A 260 -0.57 17.45 -15.50
N VAL A 261 -0.61 17.99 -14.28
CA VAL A 261 -0.39 17.22 -13.06
C VAL A 261 -1.47 16.16 -12.92
N PHE A 262 -2.76 16.53 -13.03
CA PHE A 262 -3.86 15.57 -12.99
C PHE A 262 -3.76 14.56 -14.14
N PHE A 263 -3.44 15.00 -15.36
CA PHE A 263 -3.26 14.10 -16.49
C PHE A 263 -2.23 13.00 -16.21
N GLY A 264 -1.11 13.33 -15.54
CA GLY A 264 -0.11 12.33 -15.15
C GLY A 264 -0.65 11.27 -14.18
N PHE A 265 -1.34 11.69 -13.12
CA PHE A 265 -1.96 10.76 -12.18
C PHE A 265 -3.09 9.96 -12.84
N GLY A 266 -3.98 10.61 -13.59
CA GLY A 266 -5.08 9.96 -14.29
C GLY A 266 -4.60 8.95 -15.34
N LEU A 267 -3.57 9.28 -16.12
CA LEU A 267 -2.97 8.36 -17.09
C LEU A 267 -2.30 7.17 -16.39
N ALA A 268 -1.61 7.39 -15.26
CA ALA A 268 -1.06 6.31 -14.47
C ALA A 268 -2.18 5.40 -13.92
N THR A 269 -3.28 5.96 -13.43
CA THR A 269 -4.47 5.20 -13.00
C THR A 269 -5.02 4.33 -14.12
N LEU A 270 -5.23 4.91 -15.30
CA LEU A 270 -5.76 4.19 -16.46
C LEU A 270 -4.78 3.11 -16.97
N ALA A 271 -3.47 3.38 -16.92
CA ALA A 271 -2.45 2.41 -17.30
C ALA A 271 -2.41 1.23 -16.33
N VAL A 272 -2.43 1.49 -15.02
CA VAL A 272 -2.49 0.41 -14.00
C VAL A 272 -3.79 -0.37 -14.13
N LEU A 273 -4.93 0.30 -14.34
CA LEU A 273 -6.22 -0.35 -14.61
C LEU A 273 -6.17 -1.21 -15.89
N GLY A 274 -5.51 -0.73 -16.93
CA GLY A 274 -5.31 -1.50 -18.16
C GLY A 274 -4.40 -2.72 -17.95
N ILE A 275 -3.36 -2.59 -17.13
CA ILE A 275 -2.50 -3.72 -16.75
C ILE A 275 -3.28 -4.74 -15.93
N THR A 276 -4.08 -4.30 -14.95
CA THR A 276 -4.91 -5.21 -14.14
C THR A 276 -6.00 -5.87 -14.97
N ALA A 277 -6.56 -5.22 -15.99
CA ALA A 277 -7.49 -5.84 -16.92
C ALA A 277 -6.80 -6.88 -17.83
N GLY A 278 -5.50 -6.74 -18.08
CA GLY A 278 -4.72 -7.60 -18.97
C GLY A 278 -4.73 -7.11 -20.43
N GLY A 279 -4.55 -8.03 -21.37
CA GLY A 279 -4.62 -7.73 -22.81
C GLY A 279 -3.48 -6.84 -23.33
N GLY A 280 -3.79 -5.98 -24.31
CA GLY A 280 -2.78 -5.20 -25.04
C GLY A 280 -2.00 -4.20 -24.17
N ILE A 281 -2.64 -3.57 -23.19
CA ILE A 281 -1.96 -2.61 -22.30
C ILE A 281 -0.96 -3.35 -21.40
N ALA A 282 -1.35 -4.49 -20.83
CA ALA A 282 -0.45 -5.34 -20.06
C ALA A 282 0.72 -5.85 -20.93
N ALA A 283 0.46 -6.26 -22.17
CA ALA A 283 1.50 -6.71 -23.10
C ALA A 283 2.50 -5.59 -23.46
N LEU A 284 2.02 -4.35 -23.64
CA LEU A 284 2.88 -3.19 -23.83
C LEU A 284 3.70 -2.88 -22.56
N ALA A 285 3.06 -2.94 -21.39
CA ALA A 285 3.72 -2.71 -20.11
C ALA A 285 4.80 -3.77 -19.82
N TYR A 286 4.64 -5.01 -20.27
CA TYR A 286 5.66 -6.06 -20.16
C TYR A 286 6.99 -5.67 -20.83
N GLY A 287 6.97 -4.84 -21.87
CA GLY A 287 8.18 -4.30 -22.51
C GLY A 287 8.92 -3.25 -21.66
N PHE A 288 8.30 -2.72 -20.60
CA PHE A 288 8.92 -1.71 -19.75
C PHE A 288 9.95 -2.34 -18.80
N PRO A 289 11.10 -1.67 -18.52
CA PRO A 289 12.15 -2.23 -17.69
C PRO A 289 11.68 -2.70 -16.31
N GLY A 290 11.97 -3.97 -16.00
CA GLY A 290 11.66 -4.60 -14.71
C GLY A 290 10.24 -5.19 -14.61
N MET A 291 9.35 -4.93 -15.56
CA MET A 291 8.00 -5.51 -15.57
C MET A 291 8.02 -7.03 -15.80
N GLN A 292 9.09 -7.57 -16.41
CA GLN A 292 9.25 -9.00 -16.66
C GLN A 292 9.50 -9.81 -15.40
N VAL A 293 9.89 -9.17 -14.29
CA VAL A 293 10.09 -9.83 -12.99
C VAL A 293 8.76 -10.02 -12.26
N LEU A 294 7.77 -9.16 -12.53
CA LEU A 294 6.47 -9.19 -11.87
C LEU A 294 5.61 -10.34 -12.42
N SER A 295 5.39 -11.38 -11.64
CA SER A 295 4.48 -12.47 -12.05
C SER A 295 3.01 -12.25 -11.69
N HIS A 296 2.68 -11.33 -10.78
CA HIS A 296 1.33 -11.26 -10.18
C HIS A 296 0.68 -9.91 -10.45
N ILE A 297 0.20 -9.69 -11.67
CA ILE A 297 -0.50 -8.45 -12.04
C ILE A 297 -1.82 -8.24 -11.28
N GLY A 298 -2.40 -9.30 -10.71
CA GLY A 298 -3.57 -9.20 -9.82
C GLY A 298 -3.29 -8.51 -8.48
N GLN A 299 -2.03 -8.32 -8.09
CA GLN A 299 -1.67 -7.64 -6.84
C GLN A 299 -1.58 -6.12 -6.98
N LEU A 300 -1.83 -5.59 -8.18
CA LEU A 300 -1.74 -4.16 -8.44
C LEU A 300 -2.93 -3.35 -7.90
N GLY A 301 -3.95 -4.01 -7.35
CA GLY A 301 -5.13 -3.36 -6.75
C GLY A 301 -4.79 -2.27 -5.74
N GLY A 302 -3.78 -2.48 -4.88
CA GLY A 302 -3.33 -1.45 -3.94
C GLY A 302 -2.79 -0.19 -4.61
N ILE A 303 -2.03 -0.33 -5.70
CA ILE A 303 -1.52 0.83 -6.49
C ILE A 303 -2.70 1.54 -7.15
N LEU A 304 -3.62 0.79 -7.75
CA LEU A 304 -4.81 1.33 -8.40
C LEU A 304 -5.68 2.12 -7.43
N HIS A 305 -5.93 1.57 -6.24
CA HIS A 305 -6.67 2.24 -5.14
C HIS A 305 -6.04 3.57 -4.75
N LEU A 306 -4.73 3.57 -4.51
CA LEU A 306 -4.00 4.79 -4.16
C LEU A 306 -4.17 5.86 -5.24
N LEU A 307 -3.99 5.48 -6.51
CA LEU A 307 -4.11 6.39 -7.64
C LEU A 307 -5.54 6.90 -7.82
N LEU A 308 -6.56 6.07 -7.61
CA LEU A 308 -7.97 6.46 -7.62
C LEU A 308 -8.30 7.45 -6.51
N ILE A 309 -7.79 7.24 -5.29
CA ILE A 309 -7.94 8.17 -4.17
C ILE A 309 -7.30 9.53 -4.48
N LEU A 310 -6.11 9.55 -5.09
CA LEU A 310 -5.48 10.79 -5.53
C LEU A 310 -6.29 11.49 -6.63
N CYS A 311 -6.84 10.76 -7.60
CA CYS A 311 -7.73 11.30 -8.63
C CYS A 311 -9.01 11.88 -8.04
N ALA A 312 -9.63 11.18 -7.09
CA ALA A 312 -10.79 11.68 -6.33
C ALA A 312 -10.47 12.96 -5.57
N GLY A 313 -9.26 13.06 -5.00
CA GLY A 313 -8.75 14.28 -4.39
C GLY A 313 -8.73 15.47 -5.36
N PHE A 314 -8.33 15.27 -6.62
CA PHE A 314 -8.38 16.33 -7.64
C PHE A 314 -9.81 16.79 -7.92
N GLY A 315 -10.75 15.85 -8.04
CA GLY A 315 -12.17 16.15 -8.26
C GLY A 315 -12.77 16.94 -7.11
N LEU A 316 -12.49 16.50 -5.87
CA LEU A 316 -12.94 17.15 -4.65
C LEU A 316 -12.34 18.56 -4.47
N ASP A 317 -11.03 18.72 -4.70
CA ASP A 317 -10.39 20.03 -4.62
C ASP A 317 -10.94 21.00 -5.68
N PHE A 318 -11.23 20.49 -6.89
CA PHE A 318 -11.88 21.28 -7.92
C PHE A 318 -13.29 21.71 -7.50
N LEU A 319 -14.08 20.79 -6.93
CA LEU A 319 -15.42 21.05 -6.41
C LEU A 319 -15.41 22.16 -5.34
N PHE A 320 -14.51 22.06 -4.35
CA PHE A 320 -14.36 23.11 -3.34
C PHE A 320 -13.94 24.46 -3.93
N ARG A 321 -13.09 24.47 -4.95
CA ARG A 321 -12.71 25.71 -5.64
C ARG A 321 -13.88 26.34 -6.41
N GLN A 322 -14.73 25.54 -7.06
CA GLN A 322 -15.92 26.04 -7.76
C GLN A 322 -16.94 26.61 -6.77
N TRP A 323 -17.18 25.90 -5.67
CA TRP A 323 -18.07 26.36 -4.61
C TRP A 323 -17.60 27.69 -4.00
N LYS A 324 -16.30 27.83 -3.71
CA LYS A 324 -15.74 29.10 -3.20
C LYS A 324 -15.96 30.28 -4.16
N ARG A 325 -16.01 30.03 -5.48
CA ARG A 325 -16.26 31.04 -6.51
C ARG A 325 -17.75 31.38 -6.69
N GLY A 326 -18.65 30.75 -5.92
CA GLY A 326 -20.09 30.99 -6.01
C GLY A 326 -20.71 30.51 -7.32
N ARG A 327 -20.04 29.63 -8.07
CA ARG A 327 -20.64 29.03 -9.27
C ARG A 327 -21.59 27.92 -8.82
N PRO A 328 -22.85 27.91 -9.30
CA PRO A 328 -23.81 26.88 -8.95
C PRO A 328 -23.27 25.53 -9.41
N LEU A 329 -23.32 24.57 -8.51
CA LEU A 329 -22.68 23.28 -8.65
C LEU A 329 -23.62 22.30 -9.35
N TRP A 330 -24.04 22.63 -10.59
CA TRP A 330 -25.02 21.93 -11.43
C TRP A 330 -26.46 22.48 -11.37
N GLY A 331 -26.66 23.77 -11.67
CA GLY A 331 -28.02 24.33 -11.81
C GLY A 331 -28.89 24.33 -10.53
N PHE A 332 -28.44 23.71 -9.44
CA PHE A 332 -29.09 23.77 -8.15
C PHE A 332 -28.98 25.19 -7.60
N VAL A 333 -30.15 25.72 -7.23
CA VAL A 333 -30.40 27.08 -6.74
C VAL A 333 -29.37 27.46 -5.68
N ALA A 334 -28.76 28.63 -5.85
CA ALA A 334 -27.77 29.16 -4.92
C ALA A 334 -28.41 29.40 -3.54
N VAL A 335 -28.25 28.46 -2.62
CA VAL A 335 -28.68 28.64 -1.22
C VAL A 335 -27.75 29.67 -0.57
N SER A 336 -28.27 30.85 -0.30
CA SER A 336 -27.57 32.02 0.28
C SER A 336 -27.34 31.91 1.80
N GLY A 337 -27.06 30.71 2.30
CA GLY A 337 -26.78 30.47 3.73
C GLY A 337 -25.31 30.72 4.12
N PRO A 338 -24.99 30.78 5.43
CA PRO A 338 -23.63 30.97 5.92
C PRO A 338 -22.72 29.81 5.47
N ARG A 339 -21.95 30.06 4.41
CA ARG A 339 -21.13 29.09 3.65
C ARG A 339 -20.19 28.21 4.50
N ARG A 340 -19.83 28.65 5.71
CA ARG A 340 -18.91 27.90 6.60
C ARG A 340 -19.57 26.70 7.29
N HIS A 341 -20.84 26.80 7.67
CA HIS A 341 -21.54 25.70 8.35
C HIS A 341 -21.79 24.53 7.40
N TRP A 342 -22.12 24.81 6.13
CA TRP A 342 -22.37 23.79 5.12
C TRP A 342 -21.15 22.94 4.77
N ILE A 343 -19.94 23.52 4.75
CA ILE A 343 -18.72 22.74 4.50
C ILE A 343 -18.48 21.74 5.64
N GLY A 344 -18.69 22.15 6.89
CA GLY A 344 -18.61 21.26 8.05
C GLY A 344 -19.61 20.11 7.94
N ILE A 345 -20.87 20.42 7.65
CA ILE A 345 -21.93 19.41 7.48
C ILE A 345 -21.60 18.45 6.33
N VAL A 346 -21.22 18.95 5.16
CA VAL A 346 -20.86 18.11 4.01
C VAL A 346 -19.66 17.23 4.32
N LEU A 347 -18.63 17.75 4.99
CA LEU A 347 -17.48 16.95 5.39
C LEU A 347 -17.86 15.87 6.41
N THR A 348 -18.68 16.19 7.42
CA THR A 348 -19.16 15.23 8.41
C THR A 348 -20.03 14.16 7.75
N VAL A 349 -20.92 14.54 6.82
CA VAL A 349 -21.76 13.60 6.08
C VAL A 349 -20.91 12.73 5.16
N VAL A 350 -19.99 13.30 4.39
CA VAL A 350 -19.11 12.52 3.49
C VAL A 350 -18.23 11.58 4.29
N ALA A 351 -17.65 12.03 5.41
CA ALA A 351 -16.89 11.16 6.30
C ALA A 351 -17.79 10.08 6.91
N GLY A 352 -18.98 10.43 7.40
CA GLY A 352 -19.95 9.48 7.95
C GLY A 352 -20.38 8.41 6.94
N VAL A 353 -20.74 8.82 5.72
CA VAL A 353 -21.11 7.90 4.63
C VAL A 353 -19.92 7.03 4.25
N TYR A 354 -18.72 7.58 4.17
CA TYR A 354 -17.51 6.81 3.89
C TYR A 354 -17.26 5.76 4.99
N LEU A 355 -17.44 6.13 6.26
CA LEU A 355 -17.29 5.20 7.39
C LEU A 355 -18.35 4.11 7.38
N ILE A 356 -19.60 4.45 7.02
CA ILE A 356 -20.69 3.47 6.86
C ILE A 356 -20.38 2.52 5.70
N ASP A 357 -19.96 3.04 4.53
CA ASP A 357 -19.58 2.22 3.36
C ASP A 357 -18.45 1.24 3.71
N GLN A 358 -17.44 1.69 4.47
CA GLN A 358 -16.36 0.83 4.94
C GLN A 358 -16.82 -0.19 5.99
N ALA A 359 -17.71 0.19 6.91
CA ALA A 359 -18.27 -0.73 7.89
C ALA A 359 -19.16 -1.79 7.23
N VAL A 360 -19.93 -1.42 6.21
CA VAL A 360 -20.75 -2.33 5.41
C VAL A 360 -19.86 -3.27 4.61
N SER A 361 -18.84 -2.76 3.92
CA SER A 361 -17.84 -3.57 3.22
C SER A 361 -17.20 -4.57 4.18
N TYR A 362 -16.74 -4.12 5.35
CA TYR A 362 -16.21 -5.01 6.39
C TYR A 362 -17.21 -6.09 6.82
N HIS A 363 -18.46 -5.72 7.11
CA HIS A 363 -19.48 -6.67 7.57
C HIS A 363 -19.79 -7.72 6.50
N ILE A 364 -19.85 -7.32 5.23
CA ILE A 364 -19.99 -8.24 4.09
C ILE A 364 -18.80 -9.20 4.04
N HIS A 365 -17.57 -8.72 4.27
CA HIS A 365 -16.37 -9.56 4.27
C HIS A 365 -16.26 -10.50 5.48
N ALA A 366 -16.63 -10.05 6.67
CA ALA A 366 -16.58 -10.83 7.91
C ALA A 366 -17.52 -12.04 7.88
N ASN A 367 -18.73 -11.87 7.32
CA ASN A 367 -19.72 -12.94 7.19
C ASN A 367 -19.27 -14.10 6.29
N ILE A 368 -18.21 -13.93 5.49
CA ILE A 368 -17.70 -14.93 4.54
C ILE A 368 -16.54 -15.75 5.15
N LEU A 369 -15.98 -15.32 6.28
CA LEU A 369 -14.92 -16.07 6.96
C LEU A 369 -15.49 -17.39 7.53
N PRO A 370 -14.68 -18.48 7.56
CA PRO A 370 -15.06 -19.73 8.20
C PRO A 370 -15.55 -19.46 9.62
N GLN A 371 -16.58 -20.19 10.09
CA GLN A 371 -17.23 -19.94 11.39
C GLN A 371 -16.25 -19.79 12.57
N GLY A 372 -15.12 -20.52 12.58
CA GLY A 372 -14.10 -20.40 13.64
C GLY A 372 -13.31 -19.07 13.67
N TRP A 373 -13.41 -18.24 12.63
CA TRP A 373 -12.82 -16.91 12.57
C TRP A 373 -13.84 -15.82 12.93
N ARG A 374 -15.15 -16.14 12.92
CA ARG A 374 -16.21 -15.19 13.26
C ARG A 374 -16.21 -14.79 14.73
N ASP A 375 -15.75 -15.66 15.62
CA ASP A 375 -15.68 -15.36 17.05
C ASP A 375 -14.64 -14.26 17.38
N GLN A 376 -13.66 -14.02 16.49
CA GLN A 376 -12.70 -12.92 16.60
C GLN A 376 -13.23 -11.60 15.98
N ASP A 377 -14.34 -11.62 15.24
CA ASP A 377 -14.83 -10.47 14.46
C ASP A 377 -15.26 -9.28 15.33
N THR A 378 -15.84 -9.55 16.50
CA THR A 378 -16.36 -8.51 17.43
C THR A 378 -15.26 -7.56 17.87
N VAL A 379 -14.09 -8.12 18.10
CA VAL A 379 -12.94 -7.44 18.67
C VAL A 379 -12.19 -6.63 17.61
N TRP A 380 -12.14 -7.13 16.37
CA TRP A 380 -11.65 -6.39 15.22
C TRP A 380 -12.58 -5.26 14.80
N MET A 381 -13.90 -5.47 14.88
CA MET A 381 -14.90 -4.41 14.71
C MET A 381 -14.74 -3.31 15.75
N MET A 382 -14.45 -3.66 17.01
CA MET A 382 -14.16 -2.70 18.06
C MET A 382 -12.87 -1.91 17.78
N ALA A 383 -11.81 -2.55 17.28
CA ALA A 383 -10.56 -1.86 16.92
C ALA A 383 -10.74 -0.92 15.71
N LEU A 384 -11.49 -1.36 14.68
CA LEU A 384 -11.85 -0.51 13.54
C LEU A 384 -12.72 0.66 13.98
N ALA A 385 -13.76 0.40 14.77
CA ALA A 385 -14.63 1.44 15.32
C ALA A 385 -13.84 2.42 16.20
N ALA A 386 -12.90 1.93 17.03
CA ALA A 386 -12.02 2.76 17.84
C ALA A 386 -11.10 3.63 16.98
N ARG A 387 -10.48 3.09 15.92
CA ARG A 387 -9.70 3.88 14.94
C ARG A 387 -10.53 4.94 14.25
N VAL A 388 -11.70 4.55 13.79
CA VAL A 388 -12.66 5.43 13.11
C VAL A 388 -13.08 6.55 14.05
N PHE A 389 -13.45 6.21 15.28
CA PHE A 389 -13.89 7.16 16.30
C PHE A 389 -12.76 8.07 16.76
N ALA A 390 -11.56 7.53 16.96
CA ALA A 390 -10.41 8.30 17.37
C ALA A 390 -9.94 9.22 16.23
N CYS A 391 -9.94 8.75 14.97
CA CYS A 391 -9.76 9.62 13.81
C CYS A 391 -10.81 10.73 13.81
N ALA A 392 -12.11 10.39 13.88
CA ALA A 392 -13.21 11.34 13.91
C ALA A 392 -13.09 12.35 15.06
N ALA A 393 -12.66 11.93 16.25
CA ALA A 393 -12.44 12.78 17.41
C ALA A 393 -11.22 13.72 17.21
N ALA A 394 -10.10 13.20 16.70
CA ALA A 394 -8.94 13.99 16.31
C ALA A 394 -9.31 15.07 15.27
N ILE A 395 -10.20 14.72 14.34
CA ILE A 395 -10.71 15.59 13.27
C ILE A 395 -11.67 16.65 13.82
N ALA A 396 -12.63 16.24 14.63
CA ALA A 396 -13.58 17.14 15.29
C ALA A 396 -12.84 18.16 16.16
N TRP A 397 -11.83 17.70 16.90
CA TRP A 397 -10.96 18.56 17.70
C TRP A 397 -10.14 19.53 16.84
N TRP A 398 -9.56 19.07 15.71
CA TRP A 398 -8.83 19.93 14.79
C TRP A 398 -9.71 21.00 14.15
N LEU A 399 -10.91 20.63 13.69
CA LEU A 399 -11.89 21.55 13.10
C LEU A 399 -12.40 22.57 14.13
N TRP A 400 -12.74 22.12 15.34
CA TRP A 400 -13.17 22.96 16.46
C TRP A 400 -12.10 24.00 16.80
N LYS A 401 -10.83 23.57 16.94
CA LYS A 401 -9.72 24.47 17.28
C LYS A 401 -9.40 25.47 16.17
N ARG A 402 -9.65 25.12 14.90
CA ARG A 402 -9.48 26.01 13.74
C ARG A 402 -10.50 27.13 13.66
N ASN A 403 -11.71 26.94 14.21
CA ASN A 403 -12.71 27.99 14.29
C ASN A 403 -12.39 29.05 15.36
N HIS A 404 -11.51 28.75 16.32
CA HIS A 404 -11.20 29.63 17.44
C HIS A 404 -9.84 30.33 17.39
N LEU A 405 -8.89 29.90 16.53
CA LEU A 405 -7.56 30.52 16.47
C LEU A 405 -7.10 30.74 15.02
N ALA A 406 -7.04 32.00 14.62
CA ALA A 406 -6.35 32.46 13.42
C ALA A 406 -4.83 32.28 13.60
N LEU A 407 -4.24 31.10 13.47
CA LEU A 407 -2.79 30.95 13.67
C LEU A 407 -2.13 29.79 12.91
N SER A 408 -1.03 30.18 12.25
CA SER A 408 0.30 29.53 12.22
C SER A 408 0.48 28.14 11.57
N ARG A 409 1.54 28.09 10.75
CA ARG A 409 2.00 27.01 9.84
C ARG A 409 2.61 25.77 10.53
N SER A 410 2.38 25.54 11.81
CA SER A 410 3.11 24.51 12.57
C SER A 410 2.50 23.10 12.40
N PRO A 411 3.22 22.13 11.81
CA PRO A 411 2.73 20.77 11.54
C PRO A 411 2.61 19.88 12.79
N HIS A 412 3.23 20.23 13.92
CA HIS A 412 3.31 19.37 15.11
C HIS A 412 1.95 19.16 15.81
N ARG A 413 0.93 19.95 15.47
CA ARG A 413 -0.39 19.94 16.11
C ARG A 413 -1.34 18.86 15.57
N LEU A 414 -1.06 18.31 14.38
CA LEU A 414 -1.80 17.18 13.80
C LEU A 414 -1.19 15.83 14.16
N THR A 415 0.12 15.79 14.40
CA THR A 415 0.83 14.58 14.81
C THR A 415 0.36 14.06 16.15
N ILE A 416 0.18 14.91 17.17
CA ILE A 416 -0.24 14.47 18.52
C ILE A 416 -1.58 13.72 18.52
N PRO A 417 -2.67 14.25 17.94
CA PRO A 417 -3.94 13.53 17.93
C PRO A 417 -3.87 12.28 17.06
N LEU A 418 -3.20 12.29 15.90
CA LEU A 418 -2.99 11.09 15.08
C LEU A 418 -2.17 10.01 15.83
N THR A 419 -1.16 10.40 16.61
CA THR A 419 -0.40 9.50 17.48
C THR A 419 -1.29 8.93 18.59
N LEU A 420 -2.18 9.72 19.19
CA LEU A 420 -3.14 9.25 20.19
C LEU A 420 -4.16 8.27 19.60
N VAL A 421 -4.67 8.53 18.40
CA VAL A 421 -5.53 7.58 17.67
C VAL A 421 -4.81 6.25 17.48
N LEU A 422 -3.56 6.31 17.04
CA LEU A 422 -2.74 5.13 16.83
C LEU A 422 -2.43 4.39 18.14
N LEU A 423 -2.22 5.10 19.24
CA LEU A 423 -2.01 4.49 20.56
C LEU A 423 -3.27 3.79 21.09
N VAL A 424 -4.44 4.43 20.97
CA VAL A 424 -5.73 3.82 21.35
C VAL A 424 -6.00 2.58 20.53
N ASP A 425 -5.69 2.63 19.24
CA ASP A 425 -5.80 1.51 18.33
C ASP A 425 -4.80 0.37 18.65
N LEU A 426 -3.53 0.69 18.90
CA LEU A 426 -2.52 -0.27 19.37
C LEU A 426 -2.95 -0.96 20.67
N ILE A 427 -3.45 -0.18 21.65
CA ILE A 427 -3.88 -0.68 22.96
C ILE A 427 -5.16 -1.48 22.84
N GLY A 428 -6.16 -0.97 22.10
CA GLY A 428 -7.43 -1.63 21.83
C GLY A 428 -7.20 -2.97 21.14
N PHE A 429 -6.34 -2.98 20.11
CA PHE A 429 -5.91 -4.19 19.44
C PHE A 429 -5.11 -5.14 20.34
N HIS A 430 -4.35 -4.65 21.32
CA HIS A 430 -3.61 -5.51 22.24
C HIS A 430 -4.53 -6.19 23.28
N ILE A 431 -5.51 -5.46 23.81
CA ILE A 431 -6.53 -5.97 24.74
C ILE A 431 -7.36 -7.04 24.05
N ALA A 432 -7.86 -6.68 22.86
CA ALA A 432 -8.49 -7.54 21.87
C ALA A 432 -7.75 -8.87 21.67
N LEU A 433 -6.48 -8.78 21.29
CA LEU A 433 -5.67 -9.93 20.94
C LEU A 433 -5.32 -10.80 22.15
N ASN A 434 -5.14 -10.21 23.34
CA ASN A 434 -4.94 -10.96 24.59
C ASN A 434 -6.21 -11.67 25.09
N ALA A 435 -7.39 -11.20 24.69
CA ALA A 435 -8.67 -11.82 25.02
C ALA A 435 -8.98 -13.00 24.08
N ASP A 436 -8.67 -12.87 22.78
CA ASP A 436 -9.18 -13.77 21.74
C ASP A 436 -8.14 -14.72 21.13
N TYR A 437 -6.84 -14.53 21.37
CA TYR A 437 -5.89 -15.59 21.01
C TYR A 437 -6.10 -16.76 21.96
N PRO A 438 -6.40 -17.98 21.44
CA PRO A 438 -6.40 -19.15 22.28
C PRO A 438 -5.01 -19.20 22.92
N ARG A 439 -4.97 -19.01 24.25
CA ARG A 439 -3.77 -19.30 25.00
C ARG A 439 -3.49 -20.75 24.69
N LEU A 440 -2.48 -20.97 23.86
CA LEU A 440 -1.99 -22.30 23.57
C LEU A 440 -1.86 -22.96 24.93
N ASN A 441 -2.57 -24.05 25.14
CA ASN A 441 -2.44 -24.75 26.41
C ASN A 441 -0.97 -25.19 26.53
N HIS A 442 -0.50 -25.42 27.75
CA HIS A 442 0.92 -25.74 27.98
C HIS A 442 1.42 -26.86 27.05
N ARG A 443 0.56 -27.82 26.68
CA ARG A 443 0.87 -28.88 25.72
C ARG A 443 1.06 -28.37 24.29
N GLN A 444 0.17 -27.55 23.77
CA GLN A 444 0.31 -26.93 22.44
C GLN A 444 1.50 -25.97 22.39
N GLN A 445 1.77 -25.24 23.48
CA GLN A 445 3.00 -24.43 23.61
C GLN A 445 4.23 -25.32 23.55
N LEU A 446 4.23 -26.47 24.23
CA LEU A 446 5.34 -27.43 24.16
C LEU A 446 5.47 -28.08 22.78
N GLU A 447 4.37 -28.43 22.10
CA GLU A 447 4.39 -29.02 20.75
C GLU A 447 4.92 -28.00 19.72
N ILE A 448 4.45 -26.75 19.79
CA ILE A 448 4.96 -25.63 19.00
C ILE A 448 6.42 -25.37 19.38
N MET A 449 6.75 -25.25 20.67
CA MET A 449 8.13 -25.09 21.12
C MET A 449 9.01 -26.27 20.75
N GLN A 450 8.52 -27.49 20.52
CA GLN A 450 9.33 -28.58 19.98
C GLN A 450 9.64 -28.35 18.50
N ILE A 451 8.66 -27.90 17.71
CA ILE A 451 8.86 -27.49 16.31
C ILE A 451 9.83 -26.30 16.20
N PHE A 452 9.80 -25.39 17.18
CA PHE A 452 10.60 -24.15 17.20
C PHE A 452 11.84 -24.20 18.09
N SER A 453 11.99 -25.24 18.92
CA SER A 453 13.16 -25.43 19.75
C SER A 453 14.32 -25.64 18.81
N ARG A 454 15.47 -25.07 19.18
CA ARG A 454 16.76 -25.25 18.51
C ARG A 454 17.24 -26.69 18.65
N SER A 455 16.43 -27.67 18.27
CA SER A 455 16.95 -28.98 17.95
C SER A 455 17.92 -28.75 16.79
N PRO A 456 19.16 -29.26 16.87
CA PRO A 456 20.08 -29.30 15.75
C PRO A 456 19.56 -30.35 14.77
N VAL A 457 18.33 -30.17 14.27
CA VAL A 457 17.94 -30.80 13.03
C VAL A 457 18.84 -30.13 12.01
N ASN A 458 19.90 -30.82 11.62
CA ASN A 458 20.63 -30.51 10.40
C ASN A 458 19.56 -30.41 9.31
N PHE A 459 19.13 -29.19 8.99
CA PHE A 459 18.00 -28.92 8.11
C PHE A 459 18.22 -29.55 6.71
N GLN A 460 19.49 -29.75 6.34
CA GLN A 460 19.90 -30.51 5.16
C GLN A 460 19.53 -32.00 5.21
N SER A 461 19.60 -32.65 6.38
CA SER A 461 19.29 -34.08 6.52
C SER A 461 17.80 -34.40 6.32
N GLN A 462 16.89 -33.48 6.68
CA GLN A 462 15.46 -33.63 6.39
C GLN A 462 15.13 -33.36 4.91
N ARG A 463 15.91 -32.50 4.23
CA ARG A 463 15.78 -32.27 2.79
C ARG A 463 16.09 -33.54 1.98
N THR A 464 17.08 -34.32 2.42
CA THR A 464 17.41 -35.64 1.84
C THR A 464 16.43 -36.75 2.24
N LEU A 465 15.64 -36.56 3.30
CA LEU A 465 14.64 -37.54 3.76
C LEU A 465 13.23 -37.27 3.22
N HIS A 466 13.04 -36.27 2.34
CA HIS A 466 11.80 -36.13 1.58
C HIS A 466 11.64 -37.33 0.64
N THR A 467 11.00 -38.36 1.17
CA THR A 467 10.64 -39.59 0.47
C THR A 467 9.76 -39.25 -0.74
N PRO A 468 9.83 -40.04 -1.84
CA PRO A 468 8.93 -39.94 -2.99
C PRO A 468 7.42 -39.94 -2.63
N ALA A 469 7.07 -40.39 -1.42
CA ALA A 469 5.72 -40.31 -0.85
C ALA A 469 5.27 -38.85 -0.58
N GLN A 470 6.11 -37.99 -0.01
CA GLN A 470 5.75 -36.59 0.25
C GLN A 470 5.71 -35.75 -1.03
N VAL A 471 6.47 -36.13 -2.07
CA VAL A 471 6.36 -35.55 -3.42
C VAL A 471 5.01 -35.96 -4.06
N ARG A 472 4.54 -37.19 -3.81
CA ARG A 472 3.18 -37.64 -4.19
C ARG A 472 2.09 -36.91 -3.42
N ASP A 473 2.26 -36.68 -2.12
CA ASP A 473 1.28 -35.91 -1.32
C ASP A 473 1.22 -34.44 -1.77
N ARG A 474 2.33 -33.86 -2.27
CA ARG A 474 2.31 -32.53 -2.91
C ARG A 474 1.45 -32.46 -4.18
N GLN A 475 1.31 -33.56 -4.93
CA GLN A 475 0.40 -33.59 -6.10
C GLN A 475 -1.07 -33.53 -5.68
N TYR A 476 -1.42 -34.01 -4.48
CA TYR A 476 -2.79 -33.96 -3.96
C TYR A 476 -3.20 -32.56 -3.46
N PHE A 477 -2.25 -31.73 -3.01
CA PHE A 477 -2.54 -30.35 -2.62
C PHE A 477 -2.48 -29.34 -3.78
N SER A 478 -2.02 -29.74 -4.97
CA SER A 478 -2.02 -28.89 -6.17
C SER A 478 -3.30 -28.99 -7.02
N LEU A 479 -4.30 -29.74 -6.58
CA LEU A 479 -5.59 -29.93 -7.28
C LEU A 479 -6.80 -29.30 -6.53
N GLY A 480 -6.54 -28.39 -5.58
CA GLY A 480 -7.57 -27.64 -4.84
C GLY A 480 -7.67 -26.19 -5.26
#